data_AF-A0A644Y962-F1
#
_entry.id   AF-A0A644Y962-F1
#
_cell.length_a   1.000
_cell.length_b   1.000
_cell.length_c   1.000
_cell.angle_alpha   90.00
_cell.angle_beta   90.00
_cell.angle_gamma   90.00
#
_symmetry.space_group_name_H-M   'P 1'
#
loop_
_entity.id
_entity.type
_entity.pdbx_description
1 polymer ?
#
loop_
_entity_poly.entity_id
_entity_poly.type
_entity_poly.pdbx_seq_one_letter_code
_entity_poly.pdbx_strand_id
1 'polypeptide(L)' 'MDNYYAEKLNSQMLFKVYETQIPRVRQYLKAEIDFVKKNLLNTQSVLELGAGYGRIIKELAPCCRSIVGIDISTESV' A
#
# COMPACT_ATOMS: atom_id res chain seq x y z
N MET A 1 -0.46 22.67 -15.87
CA MET A 1 -0.66 22.65 -14.41
C MET A 1 -0.09 21.32 -13.98
N ASP A 2 1.15 21.35 -13.50
CA ASP A 2 1.97 20.15 -13.42
C ASP A 2 1.51 19.31 -12.24
N ASN A 3 1.16 18.05 -12.50
CA ASN A 3 0.69 17.13 -11.48
C ASN A 3 1.92 16.60 -10.72
N TYR A 4 2.27 17.25 -9.60
CA TYR A 4 3.38 16.88 -8.72
C TYR A 4 3.41 15.38 -8.38
N TYR A 5 2.24 14.76 -8.23
CA TYR A 5 2.11 13.34 -7.93
C TYR A 5 2.38 12.44 -9.14
N ALA A 6 2.07 12.87 -10.36
CA ALA A 6 2.38 12.12 -11.57
C ALA A 6 3.90 12.11 -11.84
N GLU A 7 4.57 13.24 -11.69
CA GLU A 7 5.97 13.36 -12.12
C GLU A 7 7.00 13.00 -11.02
N LYS A 8 6.73 13.32 -9.75
CA LYS A 8 7.72 13.22 -8.68
C LYS A 8 7.38 12.21 -7.59
N LEU A 9 6.10 11.86 -7.45
CA LEU A 9 5.62 11.07 -6.32
C LEU A 9 4.64 9.96 -6.73
N ASN A 10 4.90 9.35 -7.89
CA ASN A 10 4.05 8.26 -8.38
C ASN A 10 4.42 6.91 -7.75
N SER A 11 3.51 5.95 -7.89
CA SER A 11 3.61 4.59 -7.34
C SER A 11 4.87 3.85 -7.80
N GLN A 12 5.35 4.13 -9.01
CA GLN A 12 6.51 3.48 -9.61
C GLN A 12 7.81 3.89 -8.92
N MET A 13 7.93 5.18 -8.57
CA MET A 13 9.06 5.67 -7.78
C MET A 13 9.02 5.11 -6.35
N LEU A 14 7.83 5.00 -5.77
CA LEU A 14 7.65 4.38 -4.45
C LEU A 14 8.02 2.89 -4.45
N PHE A 15 7.68 2.15 -5.50
CA PHE A 15 8.07 0.75 -5.65
C PHE A 15 9.60 0.57 -5.54
N LYS A 16 10.38 1.41 -6.24
CA LYS A 16 11.85 1.40 -6.20
C LYS A 16 12.41 1.67 -4.80
N VAL A 17 11.73 2.47 -3.97
CA VAL A 17 12.14 2.69 -2.57
C VAL A 17 12.07 1.40 -1.77
N TYR A 18 11.09 0.52 -2.05
CA TYR A 18 10.97 -0.76 -1.35
C TYR A 18 11.85 -1.86 -1.94
N GLU A 19 12.42 -1.66 -3.13
CA GLU A 19 13.60 -2.39 -3.64
C GLU A 19 14.92 -1.97 -2.96
N THR A 20 14.83 -1.42 -1.74
CA THR A 20 15.99 -1.02 -0.96
C THR A 20 16.76 -2.21 -0.38
N GLN A 21 18.07 -2.03 -0.25
CA GLN A 21 18.97 -2.93 0.47
C GLN A 21 19.02 -2.64 1.98
N ILE A 22 18.29 -1.63 2.47
CA ILE A 22 18.24 -1.26 3.89
C ILE A 22 17.25 -2.19 4.61
N PRO A 23 17.70 -3.15 5.45
CA PRO A 23 16.82 -4.16 6.03
C PRO A 23 15.75 -3.57 6.95
N ARG A 24 16.07 -2.45 7.61
CA ARG A 24 15.15 -1.78 8.55
C ARG A 24 13.87 -1.29 7.87
N VAL A 25 13.95 -0.84 6.61
CA VAL A 25 12.76 -0.37 5.87
C VAL A 25 11.79 -1.53 5.63
N ARG A 26 12.31 -2.70 5.23
CA ARG A 26 11.50 -3.91 5.04
C ARG A 26 10.89 -4.40 6.35
N GLN A 27 11.67 -4.36 7.42
CA GLN A 27 11.19 -4.74 8.76
C GLN A 27 10.06 -3.83 9.24
N TYR A 28 10.20 -2.52 9.05
CA TYR A 28 9.18 -1.56 9.46
C TYR A 28 7.87 -1.78 8.69
N LEU A 29 7.94 -1.86 7.35
CA LEU A 29 6.77 -2.16 6.51
C LEU A 29 6.08 -3.46 6.94
N LYS A 30 6.86 -4.51 7.20
CA LYS A 30 6.31 -5.79 7.67
C LYS A 30 5.62 -5.64 9.02
N ALA A 31 6.21 -4.91 9.96
CA ALA A 31 5.63 -4.72 11.28
C ALA A 31 4.29 -3.95 11.22
N GLU A 32 4.17 -2.96 10.34
CA GLU A 32 2.91 -2.23 10.10
C GLU A 32 1.84 -3.16 9.54
N ILE A 33 2.17 -3.95 8.51
CA ILE A 33 1.24 -4.91 7.90
C ILE A 33 0.79 -5.96 8.94
N ASP A 34 1.72 -6.52 9.69
CA ASP A 34 1.43 -7.54 10.71
C ASP A 34 0.54 -6.98 11.84
N PHE A 35 0.75 -5.72 12.22
CA PHE A 35 -0.09 -5.04 13.20
C PHE A 35 -1.53 -4.93 12.69
N VAL A 36 -1.74 -4.48 11.45
CA VAL A 36 -3.09 -4.39 10.87
C VAL A 36 -3.73 -5.77 10.74
N LYS A 37 -3.01 -6.77 10.21
CA LYS A 37 -3.49 -8.15 10.06
C LYS A 37 -3.99 -8.72 11.40
N LYS A 38 -3.27 -8.48 12.50
CA LYS A 38 -3.66 -8.97 13.84
C LYS A 38 -4.96 -8.36 14.35
N ASN A 39 -5.35 -7.19 13.85
CA ASN A 39 -6.56 -6.49 14.27
C ASN A 39 -7.71 -6.65 13.26
N LEU A 40 -7.48 -7.33 12.14
CA LEU A 40 -8.51 -7.63 11.15
C LEU A 40 -9.17 -8.97 11.44
N LEU A 41 -10.48 -8.99 11.22
CA LEU A 41 -11.29 -10.19 11.15
C LEU A 41 -11.73 -10.39 9.70
N ASN A 42 -11.82 -11.65 9.25
CA ASN A 42 -12.24 -12.03 7.90
C ASN A 42 -13.68 -11.62 7.52
N THR A 43 -14.38 -10.87 8.37
CA THR A 43 -15.75 -10.39 8.18
C THR A 43 -15.82 -8.91 7.81
N GLN A 44 -14.74 -8.15 7.95
CA GLN A 44 -14.72 -6.70 7.78
C GLN A 44 -14.53 -6.28 6.31
N SER A 45 -15.17 -5.18 5.92
CA SER A 45 -14.86 -4.45 4.69
C SER A 45 -13.83 -3.36 4.96
N VAL A 46 -12.75 -3.32 4.19
CA VAL A 46 -11.60 -2.44 4.38
C VAL A 46 -11.50 -1.42 3.24
N LEU A 47 -11.13 -0.18 3.59
CA LEU A 47 -10.81 0.88 2.63
C LEU A 47 -9.35 1.31 2.82
N GLU A 48 -8.55 1.22 1.76
CA GLU A 48 -7.18 1.73 1.72
C GLU A 48 -7.13 3.06 0.97
N LEU A 49 -6.75 4.13 1.67
CA LEU A 49 -6.60 5.47 1.13
C LEU A 49 -5.15 5.67 0.66
N GLY A 50 -4.94 6.07 -0.59
CA GLY A 50 -3.61 6.18 -1.16
C GLY A 50 -2.98 4.80 -1.41
N ALA A 51 -3.75 3.92 -2.06
CA ALA A 51 -3.37 2.53 -2.27
C ALA A 51 -2.09 2.34 -3.11
N GLY A 52 -1.66 3.36 -3.86
CA GLY A 52 -0.55 3.28 -4.80
C GLY A 52 -0.69 2.06 -5.70
N TYR A 53 0.40 1.31 -5.89
CA TYR A 53 0.43 0.05 -6.65
C TYR A 53 -0.16 -1.17 -5.91
N GLY A 54 -0.93 -0.93 -4.83
CA GLY A 54 -1.64 -1.96 -4.06
C GLY A 54 -0.75 -2.81 -3.16
N ARG A 55 0.39 -2.28 -2.68
CA ARG A 55 1.37 -3.06 -1.91
C ARG A 55 0.79 -3.63 -0.61
N ILE A 56 -0.09 -2.89 0.05
CA ILE A 56 -0.72 -3.30 1.32
C ILE A 56 -1.98 -4.10 1.02
N ILE A 57 -2.80 -3.68 0.03
CA ILE A 57 -3.97 -4.42 -0.44
C ILE A 57 -3.65 -5.89 -0.70
N LYS A 58 -2.57 -6.19 -1.42
CA LYS A 58 -2.15 -7.58 -1.74
C LYS A 58 -1.91 -8.42 -0.48
N GLU A 59 -1.43 -7.80 0.58
CA GLU A 59 -1.15 -8.45 1.85
C GLU A 59 -2.40 -8.60 2.72
N LEU A 60 -3.31 -7.62 2.71
CA LEU A 60 -4.49 -7.60 3.58
C LEU A 60 -5.73 -8.25 2.98
N ALA A 61 -5.82 -8.37 1.64
CA ALA A 61 -6.98 -8.96 0.96
C ALA A 61 -7.37 -10.36 1.51
N PRO A 62 -6.44 -11.26 1.85
CA PRO A 62 -6.79 -12.57 2.42
C PRO A 62 -7.34 -12.52 3.86
N CYS A 63 -7.18 -11.38 4.55
CA CYS A 63 -7.50 -11.21 5.98
C CYS A 63 -8.78 -10.42 6.22
N CYS A 64 -9.54 -10.11 5.17
CA CYS A 64 -10.78 -9.33 5.24
C CYS A 64 -11.85 -9.91 4.30
N ARG A 65 -13.09 -9.48 4.46
CA ARG A 65 -14.19 -9.90 3.57
C ARG A 65 -14.04 -9.29 2.18
N SER A 66 -13.66 -8.02 2.14
CA SER A 66 -13.48 -7.24 0.92
C SER A 66 -12.58 -6.05 1.21
N ILE A 67 -11.74 -5.66 0.25
CA ILE A 67 -10.91 -4.46 0.34
C ILE A 67 -11.06 -3.62 -0.92
N VAL A 68 -11.20 -2.31 -0.75
CA VAL A 68 -11.22 -1.33 -1.83
C VAL A 68 -10.04 -0.38 -1.64
N GLY A 69 -9.26 -0.19 -2.69
CA GLY A 69 -8.19 0.81 -2.74
C GLY A 69 -8.64 2.03 -3.52
N ILE A 70 -8.29 3.22 -3.04
CA ILE A 70 -8.42 4.45 -3.82
C ILE A 70 -7.07 5.15 -3.91
N ASP A 71 -6.76 5.70 -5.07
CA ASP A 71 -5.58 6.52 -5.30
C ASP A 71 -5.93 7.66 -6.27
N ILE A 72 -5.29 8.82 -6.11
CA ILE A 72 -5.53 9.99 -6.97
C ILE A 72 -4.66 9.96 -8.23
N SER A 73 -3.58 9.19 -8.22
CA SER A 73 -2.67 9.05 -9.35
C SER A 73 -3.16 7.94 -10.27
N THR A 74 -3.47 8.27 -11.52
CA THR A 74 -3.86 7.30 -12.54
C THR A 74 -2.74 6.31 -12.86
N GLU A 75 -1.49 6.68 -12.63
CA GLU A 75 -0.31 5.82 -12.82
C GLU A 75 -0.11 4.82 -11.66
N SER A 76 -0.97 4.88 -10.63
CA SER A 76 -0.90 4.01 -9.47
C SER A 76 -1.53 2.63 -9.69
N VAL A 77 -2.41 2.47 -10.68
CA VAL A 77 -3.20 1.25 -10.92
C VAL A 77 -2.62 0.38 -12.02
#